data_AF-A0A6I1KLF7-F1
#
_entry.id   AF-A0A6I1KLF7-F1
#
_cell.length_a   1.000
_cell.length_b   1.000
_cell.length_c   1.000
_cell.angle_alpha   90.00
_cell.angle_beta   90.00
_cell.angle_gamma   90.00
#
_symmetry.space_group_name_H-M   'P 1'
#
loop_
_entity.id
_entity.type
_entity.pdbx_description
1 polymer ?
#
loop_
_entity_poly.entity_id
_entity_poly.type
_entity_poly.pdbx_seq_one_letter_code
_entity_poly.pdbx_strand_id
1 'polypeptide(L)'
;MKESSINVPSPQLQIDFSFALAQIRSLYLQDALFATIETMDLAIVDRELNKHVPKKCLNALARHGLRGELLFPVPSVLAHNPRLLGYYRRLLGISQKEFFSTETGISPFRRMEDQGIISKSVQERLHELCRALIYASSELLEGIGVDRVSKELLDDLTLLTVGSQLKGGANVKIGAAGTFKVFEIIHDIVRHAAVTSNPKEIEIRNAAGRKVLIEFAPDPDIIIREEMAKDNFRNIIAIEV
;
A
#
# COMPACT_ATOMS: atom_id res chain seq x y z
N MET A 1 -28.00 -17.03 39.31
CA MET A 1 -28.07 -16.73 37.86
C MET A 1 -26.83 -15.91 37.52
N LYS A 2 -25.97 -16.36 36.59
CA LYS A 2 -24.89 -15.50 36.08
C LYS A 2 -25.56 -14.47 35.17
N GLU A 3 -25.49 -13.19 35.53
CA GLU A 3 -25.87 -12.11 34.63
C GLU A 3 -25.01 -12.20 33.38
N SER A 4 -25.64 -12.40 32.24
CA SER A 4 -24.99 -12.36 30.93
C SER A 4 -24.59 -10.91 30.65
N SER A 5 -23.42 -10.49 31.12
CA SER A 5 -22.92 -9.14 30.83
C SER A 5 -22.58 -9.03 29.35
N ILE A 6 -23.20 -8.07 28.67
CA ILE A 6 -22.82 -7.72 27.29
C ILE A 6 -21.38 -7.21 27.31
N ASN A 7 -20.49 -7.85 26.54
CA ASN A 7 -19.09 -7.47 26.42
C ASN A 7 -18.81 -6.99 25.00
N VAL A 8 -18.53 -5.70 24.85
CA VAL A 8 -18.10 -5.09 23.58
C VAL A 8 -16.57 -5.09 23.54
N PRO A 9 -15.93 -5.66 22.50
CA PRO A 9 -14.48 -5.73 22.43
C PRO A 9 -13.84 -4.34 22.27
N SER A 10 -12.57 -4.22 22.68
CA SER A 10 -11.80 -2.97 22.54
C SER A 10 -11.67 -2.55 21.06
N PRO A 11 -11.87 -1.26 20.73
CA PRO A 11 -11.78 -0.75 19.36
C PRO A 11 -10.32 -0.46 18.93
N GLN A 12 -9.34 -1.23 19.42
CA GLN A 12 -7.90 -0.98 19.18
C GLN A 12 -7.57 -0.83 17.68
N LEU A 13 -8.19 -1.64 16.82
CA LEU A 13 -8.00 -1.54 15.36
C LEU A 13 -8.38 -0.17 14.82
N GLN A 14 -9.49 0.40 15.30
CA GLN A 14 -9.97 1.70 14.85
C GLN A 14 -9.08 2.83 15.37
N ILE A 15 -8.55 2.69 16.58
CA ILE A 15 -7.57 3.62 17.16
C ILE A 15 -6.31 3.64 16.30
N ASP A 16 -5.76 2.46 15.98
CA ASP A 16 -4.56 2.35 15.14
C ASP A 16 -4.80 2.94 13.73
N PHE A 17 -5.98 2.72 13.16
CA PHE A 17 -6.36 3.31 11.88
C PHE A 17 -6.43 4.83 11.93
N SER A 18 -6.89 5.42 13.03
CA SER A 18 -6.94 6.88 13.17
C SER A 18 -5.54 7.52 13.09
N PHE A 19 -4.54 6.93 13.76
CA PHE A 19 -3.16 7.41 13.71
C PHE A 19 -2.52 7.19 12.34
N ALA A 20 -2.79 6.04 11.70
CA ALA A 20 -2.31 5.77 10.35
C ALA A 20 -2.93 6.73 9.33
N LEU A 21 -4.23 7.00 9.44
CA LEU A 21 -4.95 7.91 8.55
C LEU A 21 -4.42 9.35 8.67
N ALA A 22 -4.15 9.83 9.88
CA ALA A 22 -3.56 11.16 10.07
C ALA A 22 -2.22 11.33 9.32
N GLN A 23 -1.36 10.31 9.37
CA GLN A 23 -0.10 10.31 8.62
C GLN A 23 -0.33 10.24 7.11
N ILE A 24 -1.21 9.35 6.65
CA ILE A 24 -1.54 9.21 5.22
C ILE A 24 -2.11 10.52 4.67
N ARG A 25 -2.95 11.22 5.44
CA ARG A 25 -3.50 12.53 5.05
C ARG A 25 -2.43 13.56 4.74
N SER A 26 -1.46 13.70 5.64
CA SER A 26 -0.35 14.65 5.50
C SER A 26 0.60 14.37 4.33
N LEU A 27 0.66 13.12 3.85
CA LEU A 27 1.63 12.71 2.82
C LEU A 27 1.01 12.45 1.46
N TYR A 28 -0.23 11.96 1.42
CA TYR A 28 -0.79 11.30 0.23
C TYR A 28 -2.24 11.63 -0.06
N LEU A 29 -2.91 12.51 0.69
CA LEU A 29 -4.30 12.91 0.44
C LEU A 29 -4.42 14.41 0.17
N GLN A 30 -5.65 14.93 0.14
CA GLN A 30 -5.92 16.31 -0.21
C GLN A 30 -5.18 17.33 0.67
N ASP A 31 -4.98 17.03 1.97
CA ASP A 31 -4.23 17.91 2.88
C ASP A 31 -2.79 18.13 2.37
N ALA A 32 -2.13 17.06 1.92
CA ALA A 32 -0.80 17.14 1.32
C ALA A 32 -0.82 17.95 0.01
N LEU A 33 -1.85 17.78 -0.82
CA LEU A 33 -2.00 18.53 -2.06
C LEU A 33 -2.17 20.02 -1.78
N PHE A 34 -3.06 20.40 -0.86
CA PHE A 34 -3.30 21.81 -0.53
C PHE A 34 -2.06 22.48 0.06
N ALA A 35 -1.38 21.84 1.01
CA ALA A 35 -0.13 22.35 1.57
C ALA A 35 0.96 22.50 0.50
N THR A 36 0.99 21.60 -0.48
CA THR A 36 1.92 21.70 -1.62
C THR A 36 1.59 22.93 -2.47
N ILE A 37 0.32 23.06 -2.90
CA ILE A 37 -0.16 24.15 -3.77
C ILE A 37 -0.01 25.52 -3.12
N GLU A 38 -0.21 25.64 -1.80
CA GLU A 38 -0.02 26.89 -1.04
C GLU A 38 1.37 27.50 -1.23
N THR A 39 2.39 26.67 -1.45
CA THR A 39 3.79 27.10 -1.61
C THR A 39 4.23 27.29 -3.06
N MET A 40 3.35 27.01 -4.02
CA MET A 40 3.69 27.00 -5.45
C MET A 40 3.21 28.27 -6.17
N ASP A 41 3.83 28.58 -7.31
CA ASP A 41 3.32 29.57 -8.25
C ASP A 41 2.11 29.01 -9.03
N LEU A 42 0.92 29.49 -8.68
CA LEU A 42 -0.34 29.08 -9.31
C LEU A 42 -0.36 29.36 -10.82
N ALA A 43 0.38 30.38 -11.30
CA ALA A 43 0.44 30.66 -12.73
C ALA A 43 1.20 29.58 -13.54
N ILE A 44 2.06 28.79 -12.87
CA ILE A 44 2.70 27.61 -13.49
C ILE A 44 1.69 26.46 -13.54
N VAL A 45 1.04 26.16 -12.41
CA VAL A 45 0.05 25.08 -12.28
C VAL A 45 -1.09 25.26 -13.27
N ASP A 46 -1.70 26.46 -13.30
CA ASP A 46 -2.83 26.77 -14.17
C ASP A 46 -2.44 26.66 -15.65
N ARG A 47 -1.21 27.05 -16.02
CA ARG A 47 -0.71 26.92 -17.39
C ARG A 47 -0.55 25.46 -17.81
N GLU A 48 0.00 24.63 -16.94
CA GLU A 48 0.15 23.19 -17.21
C GLU A 48 -1.21 22.49 -17.30
N LEU A 49 -2.15 22.83 -16.40
CA LEU A 49 -3.53 22.33 -16.48
C LEU A 49 -4.17 22.68 -17.83
N ASN A 50 -4.12 23.95 -18.24
CA ASN A 50 -4.68 24.40 -19.52
C ASN A 50 -4.00 23.77 -20.74
N LYS A 51 -2.71 23.41 -20.62
CA LYS A 51 -1.93 22.77 -21.69
C LYS A 51 -2.26 21.29 -21.84
N HIS A 52 -2.49 20.58 -20.73
CA HIS A 52 -2.53 19.12 -20.72
C HIS A 52 -3.92 18.52 -20.53
N VAL A 53 -4.83 19.22 -19.86
CA VAL A 53 -6.15 18.69 -19.51
C VAL A 53 -7.18 19.13 -20.56
N PRO A 54 -8.07 18.22 -21.02
CA PRO A 54 -9.17 18.61 -21.90
C PRO A 54 -10.02 19.72 -21.29
N LYS A 55 -10.29 20.78 -22.07
CA LYS A 55 -11.08 21.94 -21.61
C LYS A 55 -12.44 21.55 -21.04
N LYS A 56 -13.10 20.52 -21.60
CA LYS A 56 -14.37 19.99 -21.09
C LYS A 56 -14.27 19.55 -19.63
N CYS A 57 -13.17 18.91 -19.24
CA CYS A 57 -12.94 18.38 -17.90
C CYS A 57 -12.63 19.52 -16.92
N LEU A 58 -11.80 20.50 -17.34
CA LEU A 58 -11.53 21.69 -16.53
C LEU A 58 -12.80 22.50 -16.29
N ASN A 59 -13.63 22.70 -17.32
CA ASN A 59 -14.91 23.39 -17.19
C ASN A 59 -15.89 22.64 -16.28
N ALA A 60 -15.89 21.30 -16.32
CA ALA A 60 -16.69 20.50 -15.43
C ALA A 60 -16.29 20.72 -13.97
N LEU A 61 -15.00 20.71 -13.64
CA LEU A 61 -14.54 21.02 -12.28
C LEU A 61 -14.85 22.47 -11.88
N ALA A 62 -14.59 23.43 -12.79
CA ALA A 62 -14.82 24.85 -12.53
C ALA A 62 -16.30 25.17 -12.27
N ARG A 63 -17.24 24.47 -12.93
CA ARG A 63 -18.68 24.60 -12.66
C ARG A 63 -19.04 24.30 -11.20
N HIS A 64 -18.27 23.45 -10.53
CA HIS A 64 -18.42 23.10 -9.13
C HIS A 64 -17.50 23.90 -8.19
N GLY A 65 -16.81 24.92 -8.70
CA GLY A 65 -15.84 25.71 -7.93
C GLY A 65 -14.57 24.94 -7.57
N LEU A 66 -14.29 23.82 -8.25
CA LEU A 66 -13.14 22.96 -7.97
C LEU A 66 -11.94 23.36 -8.81
N ARG A 67 -10.76 23.33 -8.19
CA ARG A 67 -9.47 23.51 -8.89
C ARG A 67 -9.08 22.23 -9.63
N GLY A 68 -8.40 22.38 -10.77
CA GLY A 68 -8.10 21.26 -11.68
C GLY A 68 -7.18 20.21 -11.08
N GLU A 69 -6.19 20.62 -10.30
CA GLU A 69 -5.21 19.74 -9.66
C GLU A 69 -5.80 18.82 -8.58
N LEU A 70 -7.04 19.05 -8.15
CA LEU A 70 -7.75 18.09 -7.30
C LEU A 70 -7.92 16.74 -7.99
N LEU A 71 -8.00 16.72 -9.32
CA LEU A 71 -8.22 15.51 -10.09
C LEU A 71 -7.08 15.23 -11.08
N PHE A 72 -6.48 16.27 -11.64
CA PHE A 72 -5.53 16.15 -12.74
C PHE A 72 -4.09 16.43 -12.30
N PRO A 73 -3.17 15.45 -12.35
CA PRO A 73 -1.77 15.70 -12.04
C PRO A 73 -1.11 16.55 -13.12
N VAL A 74 -0.27 17.48 -12.68
CA VAL A 74 0.60 18.26 -13.58
C VAL A 74 2.08 18.11 -13.18
N PRO A 75 3.01 18.23 -14.15
CA PRO A 75 4.43 17.97 -13.90
C PRO A 75 5.02 18.81 -12.77
N SER A 76 4.69 20.10 -12.68
CA SER A 76 5.21 21.00 -11.64
C SER A 76 4.82 20.53 -10.23
N VAL A 77 3.59 20.06 -10.05
CA VAL A 77 3.08 19.58 -8.75
C VAL A 77 3.80 18.30 -8.33
N LEU A 78 3.94 17.33 -9.25
CA LEU A 78 4.64 16.07 -8.96
C LEU A 78 6.16 16.25 -8.83
N ALA A 79 6.74 17.26 -9.48
CA ALA A 79 8.15 17.61 -9.29
C ALA A 79 8.39 18.26 -7.92
N HIS A 80 7.47 19.12 -7.48
CA HIS A 80 7.55 19.82 -6.19
C HIS A 80 7.28 18.89 -5.01
N ASN A 81 6.27 18.03 -5.11
CA ASN A 81 5.98 17.00 -4.13
C ASN A 81 5.73 15.64 -4.81
N PRO A 82 6.79 14.81 -4.97
CA PRO A 82 6.69 13.52 -5.64
C PRO A 82 5.74 12.53 -4.95
N ARG A 83 5.49 12.70 -3.64
CA ARG A 83 4.59 11.81 -2.89
C ARG A 83 3.13 11.93 -3.35
N LEU A 84 2.76 13.04 -3.97
CA LEU A 84 1.41 13.23 -4.52
C LEU A 84 1.08 12.27 -5.67
N LEU A 85 2.05 11.54 -6.23
CA LEU A 85 1.74 10.39 -7.09
C LEU A 85 0.82 9.38 -6.38
N GLY A 86 1.03 9.19 -5.08
CA GLY A 86 0.18 8.37 -4.25
C GLY A 86 -1.24 8.92 -4.08
N TYR A 87 -1.43 10.25 -4.12
CA TYR A 87 -2.76 10.86 -4.08
C TYR A 87 -3.56 10.47 -5.32
N TYR A 88 -3.02 10.78 -6.52
CA TYR A 88 -3.72 10.52 -7.78
C TYR A 88 -3.96 9.02 -7.99
N ARG A 89 -3.00 8.15 -7.64
CA ARG A 89 -3.20 6.69 -7.71
C ARG A 89 -4.40 6.23 -6.86
N ARG A 90 -4.50 6.72 -5.62
CA ARG A 90 -5.60 6.36 -4.71
C ARG A 90 -6.93 6.93 -5.16
N LEU A 91 -6.92 8.14 -5.73
CA LEU A 91 -8.12 8.75 -6.30
C LEU A 91 -8.68 7.89 -7.45
N LEU A 92 -7.80 7.28 -8.24
CA LEU A 92 -8.17 6.34 -9.30
C LEU A 92 -8.56 4.94 -8.79
N GLY A 93 -8.50 4.67 -7.48
CA GLY A 93 -8.87 3.37 -6.92
C GLY A 93 -7.82 2.26 -7.10
N ILE A 94 -6.62 2.59 -7.58
CA ILE A 94 -5.63 1.58 -8.02
C ILE A 94 -4.70 1.22 -6.86
N SER A 95 -4.42 -0.07 -6.64
CA SER A 95 -3.45 -0.51 -5.62
C SER A 95 -2.00 -0.21 -6.02
N GLN A 96 -1.07 -0.15 -5.06
CA GLN A 96 0.37 -0.01 -5.38
C GLN A 96 0.91 -1.20 -6.20
N LYS A 97 0.40 -2.42 -5.95
CA LYS A 97 0.85 -3.64 -6.63
C LYS A 97 0.49 -3.59 -8.12
N GLU A 98 -0.74 -3.19 -8.41
CA GLU A 98 -1.27 -3.04 -9.76
C GLU A 98 -0.61 -1.86 -10.48
N PHE A 99 -0.56 -0.68 -9.84
CA PHE A 99 -0.08 0.55 -10.45
C PHE A 99 1.39 0.47 -10.88
N PHE A 100 2.25 -0.12 -10.03
CA PHE A 100 3.67 -0.27 -10.28
C PHE A 100 4.04 -1.67 -10.78
N SER A 101 3.16 -2.33 -11.52
CA SER A 101 3.51 -3.55 -12.24
C SER A 101 4.47 -3.23 -13.39
N THR A 102 5.06 -4.27 -13.99
CA THR A 102 5.89 -4.13 -15.19
C THR A 102 5.07 -3.74 -16.42
N GLU A 103 3.81 -4.18 -16.48
CA GLU A 103 2.90 -3.96 -17.62
C GLU A 103 2.52 -2.50 -17.78
N THR A 104 2.42 -1.74 -16.68
CA THR A 104 2.07 -0.31 -16.72
C THR A 104 3.25 0.57 -17.16
N GLY A 105 4.49 0.08 -17.06
CA GLY A 105 5.70 0.89 -17.28
C GLY A 105 5.94 1.97 -16.22
N ILE A 106 5.14 2.03 -15.14
CA ILE A 106 5.21 3.06 -14.09
C ILE A 106 6.17 2.67 -12.96
N SER A 107 6.67 1.44 -12.93
CA SER A 107 7.64 0.94 -11.94
C SER A 107 8.79 1.91 -11.59
N PRO A 108 9.44 2.61 -12.55
CA PRO A 108 10.51 3.57 -12.24
C PRO A 108 10.08 4.74 -11.33
N PHE A 109 8.80 5.10 -11.30
CA PHE A 109 8.25 6.21 -10.53
C PHE A 109 7.93 5.82 -9.08
N ARG A 110 8.06 4.55 -8.69
CA ARG A 110 7.72 4.05 -7.35
C ARG A 110 8.37 4.85 -6.22
N ARG A 111 9.64 5.25 -6.39
CA ARG A 111 10.38 6.02 -5.39
C ARG A 111 9.81 7.42 -5.13
N MET A 112 9.03 7.96 -6.08
CA MET A 112 8.32 9.22 -5.86
C MET A 112 7.27 9.06 -4.77
N GLU A 113 6.46 8.00 -4.83
CA GLU A 113 5.46 7.73 -3.79
C GLU A 113 6.12 7.30 -2.48
N ASP A 114 7.00 6.31 -2.52
CA ASP A 114 7.54 5.68 -1.30
C ASP A 114 8.52 6.60 -0.55
N GLN A 115 9.34 7.36 -1.28
CA GLN A 115 10.46 8.12 -0.70
C GLN A 115 10.36 9.63 -0.92
N GLY A 116 9.45 10.10 -1.77
CA GLY A 116 9.40 11.52 -2.16
C GLY A 116 10.59 11.96 -3.01
N ILE A 117 11.27 11.01 -3.66
CA ILE A 117 12.49 11.26 -4.42
C ILE A 117 12.20 11.13 -5.92
N ILE A 118 12.74 12.06 -6.69
CA ILE A 118 12.73 12.02 -8.15
C ILE A 118 14.17 11.99 -8.69
N SER A 119 14.47 11.02 -9.56
CA SER A 119 15.74 10.98 -10.29
C SER A 119 15.66 11.80 -11.57
N LYS A 120 16.80 12.19 -12.13
CA LYS A 120 16.86 12.92 -13.40
C LYS A 120 16.11 12.20 -14.53
N SER A 121 16.32 10.89 -14.68
CA SER A 121 15.66 10.08 -15.71
C SER A 121 14.13 9.98 -15.53
N VAL A 122 13.66 9.95 -14.28
CA VAL A 122 12.22 9.96 -13.96
C VAL A 122 11.63 11.34 -14.20
N GLN A 123 12.37 12.40 -13.85
CA GLN A 123 11.95 13.78 -14.06
C GLN A 123 11.72 14.12 -15.53
N GLU A 124 12.59 13.65 -16.43
CA GLU A 124 12.43 13.81 -17.88
C GLU A 124 11.15 13.15 -18.42
N ARG A 125 10.64 12.13 -17.72
CA ARG A 125 9.42 11.39 -18.09
C ARG A 125 8.16 11.81 -17.34
N LEU A 126 8.22 12.82 -16.45
CA LEU A 126 7.06 13.31 -15.70
C LEU A 126 5.87 13.69 -16.59
N HIS A 127 6.17 14.29 -17.75
CA HIS A 127 5.13 14.74 -18.68
C HIS A 127 4.36 13.57 -19.31
N GLU A 128 5.06 12.46 -19.56
CA GLU A 128 4.46 11.21 -20.05
C GLU A 128 3.53 10.62 -18.97
N LEU A 129 4.02 10.52 -17.74
CA LEU A 129 3.24 10.04 -16.60
C LEU A 129 1.98 10.88 -16.37
N CYS A 130 2.12 12.21 -16.30
CA CYS A 130 0.97 13.10 -16.06
C CYS A 130 -0.07 12.94 -17.17
N ARG A 131 0.33 12.79 -18.44
CA ARG A 131 -0.60 12.58 -19.55
C ARG A 131 -1.41 11.29 -19.38
N ALA A 132 -0.75 10.18 -19.04
CA ALA A 132 -1.42 8.91 -18.82
C ALA A 132 -2.41 8.99 -17.64
N LEU A 133 -2.01 9.63 -16.54
CA LEU A 133 -2.87 9.84 -15.38
C LEU A 133 -4.05 10.80 -15.68
N ILE A 134 -3.83 11.86 -16.45
CA ILE A 134 -4.89 12.78 -16.88
C ILE A 134 -5.94 12.03 -17.72
N TYR A 135 -5.50 11.12 -18.59
CA TYR A 135 -6.41 10.29 -19.37
C TYR A 135 -7.30 9.44 -18.46
N ALA A 136 -6.71 8.66 -17.54
CA ALA A 136 -7.46 7.84 -16.58
C ALA A 136 -8.36 8.69 -15.66
N SER A 137 -7.90 9.87 -15.25
CA SER A 137 -8.67 10.79 -14.41
C SER A 137 -9.85 11.41 -15.17
N SER A 138 -9.72 11.58 -16.49
CA SER A 138 -10.82 12.03 -17.35
C SER A 138 -11.89 10.94 -17.47
N GLU A 139 -11.49 9.68 -17.64
CA GLU A 139 -12.40 8.54 -17.63
C GLU A 139 -13.12 8.40 -16.28
N LEU A 140 -12.41 8.61 -15.17
CA LEU A 140 -13.02 8.64 -13.84
C LEU A 140 -14.10 9.73 -13.73
N LEU A 141 -13.79 10.97 -14.15
CA LEU A 141 -14.75 12.09 -14.10
C LEU A 141 -16.01 11.82 -14.92
N GLU A 142 -15.84 11.24 -16.11
CA GLU A 142 -16.96 10.86 -16.96
C GLU A 142 -17.77 9.72 -16.33
N GLY A 143 -17.10 8.71 -15.76
CA GLY A 143 -17.73 7.55 -15.14
C GLY A 143 -18.51 7.87 -13.86
N ILE A 144 -18.01 8.76 -13.00
CA ILE A 144 -18.74 9.18 -11.78
C ILE A 144 -19.88 10.15 -12.09
N GLY A 145 -19.80 10.84 -13.23
CA GLY A 145 -20.74 11.86 -13.68
C GLY A 145 -20.34 13.26 -13.22
N VAL A 146 -20.22 14.18 -14.18
CA VAL A 146 -19.75 15.56 -13.94
C VAL A 146 -20.59 16.32 -12.91
N ASP A 147 -21.91 16.08 -12.84
CA ASP A 147 -22.78 16.80 -11.90
C ASP A 147 -22.62 16.33 -10.44
N ARG A 148 -21.96 15.19 -10.21
CA ARG A 148 -21.74 14.63 -8.87
C ARG A 148 -20.39 15.01 -8.26
N VAL A 149 -19.49 15.60 -9.05
CA VAL A 149 -18.14 15.87 -8.58
C VAL A 149 -18.16 16.93 -7.47
N SER A 150 -17.52 16.61 -6.35
CA SER A 150 -17.31 17.53 -5.23
C SER A 150 -15.95 17.25 -4.60
N LYS A 151 -15.43 18.19 -3.82
CA LYS A 151 -14.18 18.01 -3.07
C LYS A 151 -14.29 16.80 -2.13
N GLU A 152 -15.42 16.68 -1.45
CA GLU A 152 -15.73 15.62 -0.49
C GLU A 152 -15.77 14.26 -1.18
N LEU A 153 -16.45 14.16 -2.34
CA LEU A 153 -16.49 12.92 -3.10
C LEU A 153 -15.09 12.45 -3.51
N LEU A 154 -14.22 13.36 -3.95
CA LEU A 154 -12.84 13.00 -4.31
C LEU A 154 -12.04 12.55 -3.07
N ASP A 155 -12.27 13.14 -1.88
CA ASP A 155 -11.66 12.69 -0.63
C ASP A 155 -12.17 11.28 -0.26
N ASP A 156 -13.50 11.08 -0.29
CA ASP A 156 -14.14 9.79 0.01
C ASP A 156 -13.62 8.67 -0.88
N LEU A 157 -13.46 8.91 -2.19
CA LEU A 157 -12.90 7.93 -3.13
C LEU A 157 -11.46 7.54 -2.75
N THR A 158 -10.63 8.51 -2.35
CA THR A 158 -9.27 8.20 -1.88
C THR A 158 -9.30 7.39 -0.57
N LEU A 159 -10.22 7.72 0.36
CA LEU A 159 -10.39 7.03 1.63
C LEU A 159 -10.85 5.57 1.46
N LEU A 160 -11.69 5.27 0.46
CA LEU A 160 -12.09 3.89 0.14
C LEU A 160 -10.87 3.02 -0.22
N THR A 161 -9.90 3.59 -0.94
CA THR A 161 -8.65 2.88 -1.29
C THR A 161 -7.69 2.79 -0.12
N VAL A 162 -7.64 3.81 0.74
CA VAL A 162 -6.85 3.76 1.99
C VAL A 162 -7.41 2.72 2.96
N GLY A 163 -8.73 2.65 3.12
CA GLY A 163 -9.39 1.73 4.04
C GLY A 163 -9.07 0.27 3.72
N SER A 164 -9.13 -0.11 2.44
CA SER A 164 -8.75 -1.47 2.01
C SER A 164 -7.27 -1.77 2.28
N GLN A 165 -6.37 -0.79 2.04
CA GLN A 165 -4.95 -0.92 2.34
C GLN A 165 -4.68 -1.10 3.84
N LEU A 166 -5.29 -0.28 4.70
CA LEU A 166 -5.12 -0.36 6.16
C LEU A 166 -5.65 -1.69 6.70
N LYS A 167 -6.79 -2.15 6.18
CA LYS A 167 -7.38 -3.44 6.57
C LYS A 167 -6.51 -4.61 6.13
N GLY A 168 -5.99 -4.60 4.90
CA GLY A 168 -5.04 -5.59 4.43
C GLY A 168 -3.78 -5.64 5.29
N GLY A 169 -3.20 -4.49 5.63
CA GLY A 169 -2.04 -4.41 6.51
C GLY A 169 -2.29 -4.92 7.93
N ALA A 170 -3.48 -4.65 8.50
CA ALA A 170 -3.86 -5.21 9.80
C ALA A 170 -4.01 -6.74 9.75
N ASN A 171 -4.62 -7.27 8.70
CA ASN A 171 -4.76 -8.72 8.53
C ASN A 171 -3.40 -9.41 8.42
N VAL A 172 -2.44 -8.84 7.68
CA VAL A 172 -1.06 -9.36 7.59
C VAL A 172 -0.38 -9.40 8.96
N LYS A 173 -0.55 -8.35 9.79
CA LYS A 173 0.01 -8.33 11.15
C LYS A 173 -0.61 -9.40 12.05
N ILE A 174 -1.92 -9.62 11.94
CA ILE A 174 -2.63 -10.66 12.68
C ILE A 174 -2.13 -12.05 12.26
N GLY A 175 -2.02 -12.29 10.95
CA GLY A 175 -1.46 -13.53 10.39
C GLY A 175 -0.06 -13.81 10.92
N ALA A 176 0.86 -12.86 10.78
CA ALA A 176 2.23 -12.99 11.26
C ALA A 176 2.32 -13.29 12.78
N ALA A 177 1.46 -12.68 13.60
CA ALA A 177 1.39 -12.97 15.02
C ALA A 177 0.84 -14.38 15.32
N GLY A 178 -0.09 -14.87 14.49
CA GLY A 178 -0.58 -16.25 14.53
C GLY A 178 0.52 -17.25 14.18
N THR A 179 1.20 -17.03 13.05
CA THR A 179 2.34 -17.84 12.58
C THR A 179 3.43 -17.94 13.64
N PHE A 180 3.76 -16.84 14.31
CA PHE A 180 4.74 -16.84 15.40
C PHE A 180 4.29 -17.70 16.59
N LYS A 181 3.02 -17.62 17.01
CA LYS A 181 2.49 -18.46 18.10
C LYS A 181 2.53 -19.95 17.76
N VAL A 182 2.23 -20.32 16.51
CA VAL A 182 2.34 -21.71 16.07
C VAL A 182 3.80 -22.20 16.15
N PHE A 183 4.75 -21.36 15.71
CA PHE A 183 6.17 -21.67 15.83
C PHE A 183 6.62 -21.82 17.29
N GLU A 184 6.15 -20.96 18.21
CA GLU A 184 6.43 -21.10 19.66
C GLU A 184 5.88 -22.42 20.22
N ILE A 185 4.68 -22.83 19.82
CA ILE A 185 4.11 -24.13 20.22
C ILE A 185 4.98 -25.28 19.71
N ILE A 186 5.42 -25.23 18.44
CA ILE A 186 6.30 -26.25 17.86
C ILE A 186 7.62 -26.28 18.64
N HIS A 187 8.21 -25.11 18.92
CA HIS A 187 9.41 -24.99 19.73
C HIS A 187 9.24 -25.67 21.09
N ASP A 188 8.16 -25.38 21.81
CA ASP A 188 7.91 -25.98 23.12
C ASP A 188 7.75 -27.50 23.07
N ILE A 189 7.19 -28.03 21.98
CA ILE A 189 7.08 -29.48 21.76
C ILE A 189 8.46 -30.09 21.54
N VAL A 190 9.30 -29.50 20.66
CA VAL A 190 10.55 -30.14 20.20
C VAL A 190 11.80 -29.72 20.97
N ARG A 191 11.73 -28.71 21.85
CA ARG A 191 12.91 -28.13 22.54
C ARG A 191 13.78 -29.15 23.27
N HIS A 192 13.18 -30.24 23.77
CA HIS A 192 13.89 -31.31 24.47
C HIS A 192 14.83 -32.10 23.57
N ALA A 193 14.64 -32.02 22.24
CA ALA A 193 15.44 -32.69 21.21
C ALA A 193 16.21 -31.69 20.32
N ALA A 194 16.16 -30.39 20.63
CA ALA A 194 16.84 -29.35 19.85
C ALA A 194 18.36 -29.45 19.98
N VAL A 195 19.04 -29.54 18.83
CA VAL A 195 20.50 -29.42 18.72
C VAL A 195 20.88 -27.95 18.73
N THR A 196 20.15 -27.14 17.97
CA THR A 196 20.22 -25.68 17.99
C THR A 196 18.81 -25.10 17.89
N SER A 197 18.60 -23.92 18.47
CA SER A 197 17.33 -23.21 18.40
C SER A 197 17.60 -21.71 18.40
N ASN A 198 16.95 -21.01 17.48
CA ASN A 198 16.91 -19.56 17.43
C ASN A 198 15.48 -19.10 17.06
N PRO A 199 15.17 -17.79 17.14
CA PRO A 199 13.81 -17.30 16.90
C PRO A 199 13.23 -17.55 15.50
N LYS A 200 14.01 -18.07 14.54
CA LYS A 200 13.59 -18.31 13.15
C LYS A 200 13.74 -19.76 12.70
N GLU A 201 14.52 -20.56 13.43
CA GLU A 201 14.91 -21.91 13.01
C GLU A 201 15.17 -22.80 14.23
N ILE A 202 14.74 -24.06 14.14
CA ILE A 202 15.06 -25.12 15.10
C ILE A 202 15.68 -26.29 14.34
N GLU A 203 16.82 -26.76 14.83
CA GLU A 203 17.48 -27.97 14.34
C GLU A 203 17.26 -29.13 15.33
N ILE A 204 16.76 -30.25 14.83
CA ILE A 204 16.66 -31.51 15.59
C ILE A 204 17.34 -32.65 14.83
N ARG A 205 17.56 -33.79 15.51
CA ARG A 205 17.93 -35.05 14.87
C ARG A 205 16.79 -36.05 14.98
N ASN A 206 16.49 -36.72 13.87
CA ASN A 206 15.50 -37.79 13.89
C ASN A 206 16.08 -39.13 14.39
N ALA A 207 15.24 -40.16 14.48
CA ALA A 207 15.64 -41.50 14.93
C ALA A 207 16.74 -42.16 14.07
N ALA A 208 16.92 -41.74 12.81
CA ALA A 208 17.99 -42.19 11.93
C ALA A 208 19.26 -41.33 12.04
N GLY A 209 19.31 -40.37 12.97
CA GLY A 209 20.43 -39.45 13.17
C GLY A 209 20.52 -38.32 12.14
N ARG A 210 19.58 -38.21 11.20
CA ARG A 210 19.56 -37.18 10.15
C ARG A 210 19.09 -35.84 10.70
N LYS A 211 19.61 -34.77 10.11
CA LYS A 211 19.26 -33.38 10.44
C LYS A 211 17.87 -33.05 9.93
N VAL A 212 17.05 -32.46 10.78
CA VAL A 212 15.72 -31.93 10.46
C VAL A 212 15.68 -30.47 10.87
N LEU A 213 15.22 -29.61 9.97
CA LEU A 213 15.06 -28.18 10.15
C LEU A 213 13.57 -27.83 10.21
N ILE A 214 13.23 -26.94 11.15
CA ILE A 214 11.91 -26.32 11.31
C ILE A 214 12.14 -24.82 11.21
N GLU A 215 11.57 -24.15 10.21
CA GLU A 215 11.82 -22.73 9.98
C GLU A 215 10.61 -22.04 9.35
N PHE A 216 10.56 -20.70 9.48
CA PHE A 216 9.62 -19.90 8.71
C PHE A 216 9.97 -19.94 7.22
N ALA A 217 8.96 -20.03 6.36
CA ALA A 217 9.12 -19.96 4.92
C ALA A 217 8.17 -18.94 4.29
N PRO A 218 8.44 -18.48 3.05
CA PRO A 218 7.55 -17.55 2.36
C PRO A 218 6.23 -18.18 1.90
N ASP A 219 6.25 -19.51 1.68
CA ASP A 219 5.14 -20.37 1.25
C ASP A 219 5.62 -21.83 1.39
N PRO A 220 5.07 -22.64 2.33
CA PRO A 220 4.06 -22.32 3.34
C PRO A 220 4.64 -21.45 4.49
N ASP A 221 3.82 -20.98 5.43
CA ASP A 221 4.27 -20.17 6.57
C ASP A 221 5.41 -20.79 7.40
N ILE A 222 5.32 -22.10 7.69
CA ILE A 222 6.35 -22.88 8.40
C ILE A 222 6.60 -24.18 7.65
N ILE A 223 7.88 -24.52 7.47
CA ILE A 223 8.31 -25.75 6.82
C ILE A 223 9.15 -26.62 7.76
N ILE A 224 8.90 -27.93 7.70
CA ILE A 224 9.72 -28.95 8.34
C ILE A 224 10.36 -29.78 7.24
N ARG A 225 11.70 -29.77 7.17
CA ARG A 225 12.44 -30.46 6.13
C ARG A 225 13.58 -31.29 6.70
N GLU A 226 13.82 -32.44 6.09
CA GLU A 226 14.88 -33.37 6.45
C GLU A 226 16.01 -33.31 5.42
N GLU A 227 17.25 -33.25 5.90
CA GLU A 227 18.43 -33.33 5.06
C GLU A 227 18.69 -34.79 4.65
N MET A 228 18.54 -35.07 3.35
CA MET A 228 18.74 -36.39 2.75
C MET A 228 20.21 -36.61 2.36
N ALA A 229 20.86 -35.55 1.88
CA ALA A 229 22.28 -35.46 1.57
C ALA A 229 22.71 -34.00 1.77
N LYS A 230 24.00 -33.71 1.76
CA LYS A 230 24.51 -32.34 1.97
C LYS A 230 23.79 -31.34 1.05
N ASP A 231 23.14 -30.34 1.65
CA ASP A 231 22.36 -29.29 0.98
C ASP A 231 21.16 -29.80 0.15
N ASN A 232 20.75 -31.05 0.34
CA ASN A 232 19.60 -31.66 -0.32
C ASN A 232 18.51 -32.00 0.71
N PHE A 233 17.41 -31.27 0.64
CA PHE A 233 16.33 -31.34 1.63
C PHE A 233 15.07 -31.94 1.05
N ARG A 234 14.39 -32.76 1.86
CA ARG A 234 13.04 -33.25 1.59
C ARG A 234 12.05 -32.55 2.52
N ASN A 235 11.03 -31.92 1.95
CA ASN A 235 9.93 -31.35 2.73
C ASN A 235 9.10 -32.48 3.35
N ILE A 236 8.98 -32.49 4.68
CA ILE A 236 8.19 -33.47 5.43
C ILE A 236 6.81 -32.88 5.74
N ILE A 237 6.76 -31.65 6.25
CA ILE A 237 5.52 -30.98 6.65
C ILE A 237 5.55 -29.54 6.15
N ALA A 238 4.40 -29.11 5.66
CA ALA A 238 4.06 -27.75 5.30
C ALA A 238 2.93 -27.28 6.22
N ILE A 239 3.06 -26.12 6.85
CA ILE A 239 2.06 -25.55 7.76
C ILE A 239 1.69 -24.16 7.27
N GLU A 240 0.39 -23.96 7.00
CA GLU A 240 -0.23 -22.68 6.64
C GLU A 240 -1.16 -22.24 7.77
N VAL A 241 -1.15 -20.95 8.14
CA VAL A 241 -1.85 -20.41 9.31
C VAL A 241 -2.91 -19.38 8.95
#